data_AF-A0A9D9P9H8-F1
#
_entry.id   AF-A0A9D9P9H8-F1
#
_cell.length_a   1.000
_cell.length_b   1.000
_cell.length_c   1.000
_cell.angle_alpha   90.00
_cell.angle_beta   90.00
_cell.angle_gamma   90.00
#
_symmetry.space_group_name_H-M   'P 1'
#
loop_
_entity.id
_entity.type
_entity.pdbx_description
1 polymer ?
#
loop_
_entity_poly.entity_id
_entity_poly.type
_entity_poly.pdbx_seq_one_letter_code
_entity_poly.pdbx_strand_id
1 'polypeptide(L)'
;MQNRRYNALRLLSLVFKILGVIAVLGTILSVVGALFTGISLLGSFGRDFAVPGMMGFIGSLIATVVSIIAGGLTALVLYATGELFDVLLAIESNTRALAQASMRQNVPGAPYPASPPYAAPPPYSGPPPY
;
A
#
# COMPACT_ATOMS: atom_id res chain seq x y z
N MET A 1 -23.57 -3.78 6.08
CA MET A 1 -22.78 -4.61 7.02
C MET A 1 -21.70 -5.32 6.21
N GLN A 2 -20.47 -4.79 6.20
CA GLN A 2 -19.36 -5.29 5.38
C GLN A 2 -19.07 -6.76 5.77
N ASN A 3 -19.13 -7.66 4.79
CA ASN A 3 -18.99 -9.11 4.96
C ASN A 3 -17.73 -9.46 5.76
N ARG A 4 -17.89 -10.05 6.95
CA ARG A 4 -16.81 -10.49 7.87
C ARG A 4 -15.77 -11.44 7.26
N ARG A 5 -15.99 -11.90 6.03
CA ARG A 5 -15.19 -12.92 5.33
C ARG A 5 -13.87 -12.38 4.75
N TYR A 6 -13.67 -11.06 4.66
CA TYR A 6 -12.44 -10.44 4.13
C TYR A 6 -11.45 -9.93 5.18
N ASN A 7 -11.74 -10.17 6.46
CA ASN A 7 -10.86 -9.73 7.54
C ASN A 7 -9.47 -10.37 7.44
N ALA A 8 -9.35 -11.59 6.90
CA ALA A 8 -8.07 -12.27 6.79
C ALA A 8 -7.08 -11.53 5.88
N LEU A 9 -7.47 -11.13 4.67
CA LEU A 9 -6.59 -10.37 3.76
C LEU A 9 -6.28 -8.97 4.30
N ARG A 10 -7.27 -8.32 4.93
CA ARG A 10 -7.06 -7.00 5.54
C ARG A 10 -6.11 -7.07 6.73
N LEU A 11 -6.22 -8.12 7.54
CA LEU A 11 -5.28 -8.40 8.62
C LEU A 11 -3.89 -8.70 8.05
N LEU A 12 -3.81 -9.50 6.99
CA LEU A 12 -2.53 -9.84 6.36
C LEU A 12 -1.83 -8.61 5.78
N SER A 13 -2.56 -7.76 5.07
CA SER A 13 -2.07 -6.44 4.60
C SER A 13 -1.47 -5.64 5.76
N LEU A 14 -2.23 -5.47 6.84
CA LEU A 14 -1.80 -4.72 8.01
C LEU A 14 -0.57 -5.34 8.68
N VAL A 15 -0.55 -6.67 8.84
CA VAL A 15 0.59 -7.39 9.43
C VAL A 15 1.85 -7.19 8.59
N PHE A 16 1.78 -7.38 7.27
CA PHE A 16 2.94 -7.19 6.38
C PHE A 16 3.44 -5.75 6.36
N LYS A 17 2.55 -4.76 6.37
CA LYS A 17 2.92 -3.33 6.47
C LYS A 17 3.63 -3.04 7.78
N ILE A 18 3.09 -3.51 8.92
CA ILE A 18 3.72 -3.33 10.23
C ILE A 18 5.09 -4.02 10.28
N LEU A 19 5.20 -5.26 9.78
CA LEU A 19 6.47 -5.97 9.71
C LEU A 19 7.48 -5.23 8.83
N GLY A 20 7.04 -4.66 7.70
CA GLY A 20 7.88 -3.81 6.86
C GLY A 20 8.41 -2.58 7.60
N VAL A 21 7.54 -1.86 8.33
CA VAL A 21 7.94 -0.70 9.15
C VAL A 21 8.92 -1.12 10.26
N ILE A 22 8.66 -2.24 10.94
CA ILE A 22 9.58 -2.78 11.96
C ILE A 22 10.93 -3.13 11.32
N ALA A 23 10.93 -3.71 10.13
CA ALA A 23 12.17 -4.02 9.40
C ALA A 23 12.95 -2.75 9.02
N VAL A 24 12.28 -1.66 8.63
CA VAL A 24 12.94 -0.35 8.44
C VAL A 24 13.60 0.12 9.72
N LEU A 25 12.88 0.10 10.84
CA LEU A 25 13.42 0.52 12.14
C LEU A 25 14.61 -0.34 12.56
N GLY A 26 14.50 -1.67 12.40
CA GLY A 26 15.60 -2.60 12.66
C GLY A 26 16.81 -2.34 11.77
N THR A 27 16.59 -2.01 10.50
CA THR A 27 17.66 -1.65 9.57
C THR A 27 18.38 -0.38 10.01
N ILE A 28 17.64 0.66 10.40
CA ILE A 28 18.19 1.92 10.91
C ILE A 28 19.03 1.64 12.16
N LEU A 29 18.51 0.86 13.12
CA LEU A 29 19.24 0.50 14.33
C LEU A 29 20.52 -0.30 14.03
N SER A 30 20.46 -1.24 13.08
CA SER A 30 21.63 -2.00 12.64
C SER A 30 22.71 -1.10 12.03
N VAL A 31 22.31 -0.17 11.17
CA VAL A 31 23.22 0.82 10.56
C VAL A 31 23.86 1.71 11.62
N VAL A 32 23.06 2.25 12.54
CA VAL A 32 23.55 3.07 13.64
C VAL A 32 24.55 2.27 14.49
N GLY A 33 24.23 1.03 14.86
CA GLY A 33 25.13 0.15 15.61
C GLY A 33 26.44 -0.15 14.87
N ALA A 34 26.37 -0.43 13.56
CA ALA A 34 27.55 -0.66 12.74
C ALA A 34 28.44 0.61 12.63
N LEU A 35 27.84 1.79 12.51
CA LEU A 35 28.59 3.04 12.49
C LEU A 35 29.26 3.35 13.84
N PHE A 36 28.56 3.17 14.97
CA PHE A 36 29.12 3.38 16.30
C PHE A 36 30.30 2.43 16.59
N THR A 37 30.16 1.16 16.22
CA THR A 37 31.26 0.19 16.35
C THR A 37 32.44 0.60 15.48
N GLY A 38 32.21 1.01 14.23
CA GLY A 38 33.25 1.52 13.34
C GLY A 38 34.02 2.72 13.90
N ILE A 39 33.31 3.75 14.37
CA ILE A 39 33.92 4.96 14.95
C ILE A 39 34.74 4.61 16.20
N SER A 40 34.21 3.76 17.08
CA SER A 40 34.90 3.35 18.30
C SER A 40 36.21 2.63 17.99
N LEU A 41 36.17 1.72 17.01
CA LEU A 41 37.35 0.99 16.55
C LEU A 41 38.38 1.94 15.92
N LEU A 42 37.94 2.92 15.12
CA LEU A 42 38.78 3.95 14.53
C LEU A 42 39.50 4.81 15.59
N GLY A 43 38.82 5.15 16.70
CA GLY A 43 39.42 5.90 17.81
C GLY A 43 40.54 5.14 18.56
N SER A 44 40.45 3.81 18.63
CA SER A 44 41.51 2.96 19.24
C SER A 44 42.77 2.83 18.39
N PHE A 45 42.69 3.04 17.08
CA PHE A 45 43.85 2.96 16.19
C PHE A 45 44.90 4.04 16.40
N GLY A 46 44.49 5.22 16.87
CA GLY A 46 45.44 6.32 17.12
C GLY A 46 46.39 6.03 18.29
N ARG A 47 46.15 4.96 19.06
CA ARG A 47 46.91 4.61 20.26
C ARG A 47 47.88 3.46 20.04
N ASP A 48 47.49 2.46 19.24
CA ASP A 48 48.32 1.32 18.86
C ASP A 48 48.09 1.06 17.36
N PHE A 49 49.15 1.03 16.56
CA PHE A 49 49.13 0.65 15.13
C PHE A 49 48.79 -0.85 14.97
N ALA A 50 47.61 -1.24 15.44
CA ALA A 50 47.18 -2.62 15.53
C ALA A 50 46.28 -2.93 14.33
N VAL A 51 46.79 -3.76 13.41
CA VAL A 51 46.05 -4.37 12.29
C VAL A 51 44.62 -4.84 12.65
N PRO A 52 44.34 -5.36 13.87
CA PRO A 52 42.97 -5.69 14.30
C PRO A 52 41.97 -4.53 14.24
N GLY A 53 42.36 -3.30 14.57
CA GLY A 53 41.48 -2.13 14.49
C GLY A 53 41.02 -1.86 13.06
N MET A 54 41.90 -2.08 12.09
CA MET A 54 41.64 -1.79 10.66
C MET A 54 40.67 -2.75 10.04
N MET A 55 40.87 -4.03 10.31
CA MET A 55 39.95 -5.04 9.86
C MET A 55 38.57 -4.85 10.51
N GLY A 56 38.53 -4.43 11.78
CA GLY A 56 37.29 -4.09 12.46
C GLY A 56 36.55 -2.90 11.83
N PHE A 57 37.25 -1.80 11.53
CA PHE A 57 36.67 -0.63 10.88
C PHE A 57 36.16 -0.95 9.47
N ILE A 58 36.96 -1.62 8.64
CA ILE A 58 36.55 -2.05 7.29
C ILE A 58 35.33 -2.98 7.38
N GLY A 59 35.34 -3.92 8.33
CA GLY A 59 34.21 -4.81 8.59
C GLY A 59 32.93 -4.05 8.94
N SER A 60 33.03 -3.00 9.76
CA SER A 60 31.89 -2.16 10.14
C SER A 60 31.29 -1.38 8.95
N LEU A 61 32.15 -0.91 8.03
CA LEU A 61 31.74 -0.26 6.78
C LEU A 61 30.99 -1.23 5.87
N ILE A 62 31.53 -2.42 5.68
CA ILE A 62 30.89 -3.48 4.88
C ILE A 62 29.55 -3.86 5.50
N ALA A 63 29.51 -4.08 6.82
CA ALA A 63 28.28 -4.42 7.55
C ALA A 63 27.22 -3.32 7.41
N THR A 64 27.62 -2.06 7.39
CA THR A 64 26.72 -0.92 7.16
C THR A 64 26.10 -0.99 5.77
N VAL A 65 26.91 -1.15 4.71
CA VAL A 65 26.42 -1.24 3.34
C VAL A 65 25.50 -2.44 3.15
N VAL A 66 25.91 -3.61 3.65
CA VAL A 66 25.11 -4.84 3.59
C VAL A 66 23.79 -4.66 4.35
N SER A 67 23.80 -4.04 5.52
CA SER A 67 22.58 -3.78 6.30
C SER A 67 21.59 -2.89 5.55
N ILE A 68 22.07 -1.82 4.91
CA ILE A 68 21.20 -0.91 4.14
C ILE A 68 20.56 -1.65 2.96
N ILE A 69 21.35 -2.41 2.20
CA ILE A 69 20.85 -3.11 1.01
C ILE A 69 19.92 -4.24 1.43
N ALA A 70 20.38 -5.16 2.27
CA ALA A 70 19.59 -6.32 2.67
C ALA A 70 18.36 -5.90 3.47
N GLY A 71 18.55 -5.09 4.51
CA GLY A 71 17.46 -4.62 5.37
C GLY A 71 16.46 -3.74 4.62
N GLY A 72 16.95 -2.83 3.77
CA GLY A 72 16.11 -1.99 2.92
C GLY A 72 15.28 -2.80 1.92
N LEU A 73 15.88 -3.76 1.23
CA LEU A 73 15.16 -4.65 0.33
C LEU A 73 14.13 -5.51 1.07
N THR A 74 14.50 -6.11 2.21
CA THR A 74 13.56 -6.89 3.03
C THR A 74 12.37 -6.03 3.49
N ALA A 75 12.63 -4.83 3.99
CA ALA A 75 11.58 -3.92 4.43
C ALA A 75 10.65 -3.50 3.28
N LEU A 76 11.23 -3.19 2.11
CA LEU A 76 10.48 -2.80 0.92
C LEU A 76 9.59 -3.94 0.43
N VAL A 77 10.12 -5.17 0.35
CA VAL A 77 9.35 -6.35 -0.08
C VAL A 77 8.21 -6.63 0.90
N LEU A 78 8.46 -6.58 2.21
CA LEU A 78 7.43 -6.77 3.22
C LEU A 78 6.30 -5.74 3.08
N TYR A 79 6.67 -4.46 3.00
CA TYR A 79 5.69 -3.38 2.88
C TYR A 79 4.91 -3.46 1.57
N ALA A 80 5.59 -3.67 0.44
CA ALA A 80 4.98 -3.80 -0.88
C ALA A 80 4.05 -5.02 -0.96
N THR A 81 4.37 -6.12 -0.29
CA THR A 81 3.48 -7.28 -0.20
C THR A 81 2.20 -6.95 0.56
N GLY A 82 2.29 -6.12 1.61
CA GLY A 82 1.11 -5.58 2.29
C GLY A 82 0.22 -4.72 1.36
N GLU A 83 0.81 -3.81 0.60
CA GLU A 83 0.09 -3.01 -0.42
C GLU A 83 -0.54 -3.89 -1.51
N LEU A 84 0.13 -4.96 -1.93
CA LEU A 84 -0.41 -5.91 -2.90
C LEU A 84 -1.72 -6.53 -2.40
N PHE A 85 -1.80 -6.92 -1.11
CA PHE A 85 -3.04 -7.45 -0.55
C PHE A 85 -4.18 -6.44 -0.53
N ASP A 86 -3.89 -5.16 -0.26
CA ASP A 86 -4.90 -4.09 -0.34
C ASP A 86 -5.41 -3.91 -1.77
N VAL A 87 -4.53 -3.96 -2.78
CA VAL A 87 -4.92 -3.87 -4.20
C VAL A 87 -5.80 -5.04 -4.60
N LEU A 88 -5.44 -6.27 -4.22
CA LEU A 88 -6.24 -7.47 -4.50
C LEU A 88 -7.64 -7.37 -3.88
N LEU A 89 -7.72 -6.87 -2.64
CA LEU A 89 -8.99 -6.65 -1.96
C LEU A 89 -9.84 -5.58 -2.67
N ALA A 90 -9.21 -4.51 -3.14
CA ALA A 90 -9.88 -3.45 -3.88
C ALA A 90 -10.47 -3.99 -5.20
N ILE A 91 -9.73 -4.80 -5.95
CA ILE A 91 -10.19 -5.43 -7.19
C ILE A 91 -11.44 -6.30 -6.95
N GLU A 92 -11.42 -7.12 -5.90
CA GLU A 92 -12.58 -7.96 -5.55
C GLU A 92 -13.80 -7.10 -5.18
N SER A 93 -13.59 -6.06 -4.37
CA SER A 93 -14.67 -5.19 -3.93
C SER A 93 -15.34 -4.45 -5.09
N ASN A 94 -14.55 -3.99 -6.07
CA ASN A 94 -15.04 -3.31 -7.27
C ASN A 94 -15.81 -4.28 -8.19
N THR A 95 -15.29 -5.49 -8.37
CA THR A 95 -15.96 -6.51 -9.21
C THR A 95 -17.33 -6.89 -8.64
N ARG A 96 -17.45 -7.00 -7.31
CA ARG A 96 -18.72 -7.26 -6.64
C ARG A 96 -19.70 -6.11 -6.75
N ALA A 97 -19.21 -4.88 -6.58
CA ALA A 97 -20.04 -3.70 -6.74
C ALA A 97 -20.61 -3.64 -8.17
N LEU A 98 -19.79 -3.95 -9.17
CA LEU A 98 -20.21 -4.03 -10.56
C LEU A 98 -21.25 -5.15 -10.79
N ALA A 99 -21.02 -6.35 -10.25
CA ALA A 99 -21.97 -7.46 -10.37
C ALA A 99 -23.32 -7.15 -9.68
N GLN A 100 -23.30 -6.45 -8.55
CA GLN A 100 -24.53 -6.02 -7.88
C GLN A 100 -25.25 -4.91 -8.66
N ALA A 101 -24.50 -3.97 -9.25
CA ALA A 101 -25.05 -2.92 -10.09
C ALA A 101 -25.70 -3.48 -11.37
N SER A 102 -25.05 -4.46 -12.02
CA SER A 102 -25.62 -5.12 -13.20
C SER A 102 -26.85 -5.96 -12.87
N MET A 103 -26.87 -6.67 -11.74
CA MET A 103 -28.08 -7.38 -11.27
C MET A 103 -29.24 -6.42 -10.98
N ARG A 104 -28.97 -5.23 -10.41
CA ARG A 104 -29.99 -4.19 -10.19
C ARG A 104 -30.53 -3.62 -11.51
N GLN A 105 -29.68 -3.52 -12.53
CA GLN A 105 -30.11 -3.07 -13.87
C GLN A 105 -30.86 -4.16 -14.63
N ASN A 106 -30.53 -5.43 -14.42
CA ASN A 106 -31.11 -6.56 -15.13
C ASN A 106 -32.38 -7.13 -14.47
N VAL A 107 -33.08 -6.35 -13.63
CA VAL A 107 -34.38 -6.73 -13.05
C VAL A 107 -35.43 -6.75 -14.18
N PRO A 108 -35.91 -7.93 -14.63
CA PRO A 108 -36.92 -8.01 -15.68
C PRO A 108 -38.24 -7.50 -15.11
N GLY A 109 -38.77 -6.42 -15.69
CA GLY A 109 -40.00 -5.79 -15.22
C GLY A 109 -39.81 -4.59 -14.28
N ALA A 110 -38.62 -3.97 -14.25
CA ALA A 110 -38.53 -2.59 -13.76
C ALA A 110 -39.62 -1.76 -14.47
N PRO A 111 -40.57 -1.12 -13.74
CA PRO A 111 -41.58 -0.29 -14.36
C PRO A 111 -40.84 0.67 -15.28
N TYR A 112 -41.24 0.75 -16.56
CA TYR A 112 -40.86 1.88 -17.38
C TYR A 112 -41.08 3.11 -16.51
N PRO A 113 -40.07 3.99 -16.34
CA PRO A 113 -40.33 5.27 -15.69
C PRO A 113 -41.56 5.83 -16.41
N ALA A 114 -42.63 6.08 -15.65
CA ALA A 114 -43.87 6.56 -16.22
C ALA A 114 -43.49 7.67 -17.19
N SER A 115 -43.96 7.57 -18.44
CA SER A 115 -43.79 8.65 -19.41
C SER A 115 -44.13 9.94 -18.65
N PRO A 116 -43.27 10.97 -18.71
CA PRO A 116 -43.60 12.26 -18.11
C PRO A 116 -45.04 12.55 -18.51
N PRO A 117 -45.93 12.89 -17.55
CA PRO A 117 -47.33 13.13 -17.87
C PRO A 117 -47.33 14.01 -19.10
N TYR A 118 -47.97 13.56 -20.18
CA TYR A 118 -48.03 14.32 -21.43
C TYR A 118 -48.48 15.72 -21.03
N ALA A 119 -47.53 16.65 -20.96
CA ALA A 119 -47.87 18.04 -20.83
C ALA A 119 -48.62 18.30 -22.12
N ALA A 120 -49.92 18.57 -22.00
CA ALA A 120 -50.75 18.89 -23.14
C ALA A 120 -49.97 19.89 -23.99
N PRO A 121 -49.78 19.63 -25.29
CA PRO A 121 -49.09 20.59 -26.14
C PRO A 121 -49.76 21.96 -25.93
N PRO A 122 -48.96 23.03 -25.81
CA PRO A 122 -49.52 24.36 -25.60
C PRO A 122 -50.61 24.61 -26.65
N PRO A 123 -51.72 25.28 -26.29
CA PRO A 123 -52.78 25.60 -27.23
C PRO A 123 -52.16 26.19 -28.50
N TYR A 124 -52.54 25.65 -29.66
CA TYR A 124 -52.05 26.14 -30.95
C TYR A 124 -52.35 27.63 -31.05
N SER A 125 -51.31 28.46 -30.95
CA SER A 125 -51.39 29.92 -31.07
C SER A 125 -51.14 30.38 -32.50
N GLY A 126 -51.48 29.54 -33.49
CA GLY A 126 -51.28 29.90 -34.89
C GLY A 126 -52.14 31.08 -35.30
N PRO A 127 -51.72 31.80 -36.36
CA PRO A 127 -52.42 32.99 -36.83
C PRO A 127 -53.87 32.65 -37.25
N PRO A 128 -54.82 33.59 -37.05
CA PRO A 128 -56.21 33.37 -37.44
C PRO A 128 -56.31 33.07 -38.94
N PRO A 129 -57.22 32.18 -39.35
CA PRO A 129 -57.48 31.93 -40.76
C PRO A 129 -57.97 33.22 -41.42
N TYR A 130 -57.31 33.59 -42.51
CA TYR A 130 -57.66 34.68 -43.42
C TYR A 130 -58.83 34.30 -44.32
#